data_AF-A0AB33CTA1-F1
#
_entry.id   AF-A0AB33CTA1-F1
#
_cell.length_a   1.000
_cell.length_b   1.000
_cell.length_c   1.000
_cell.angle_alpha   90.00
_cell.angle_beta   90.00
_cell.angle_gamma   90.00
#
_symmetry.space_group_name_H-M   'P 1'
#
loop_
_entity.id
_entity.type
_entity.pdbx_description
1 polymer ?
#
loop_
_entity_poly.entity_id
_entity_poly.type
_entity_poly.pdbx_seq_one_letter_code
_entity_poly.pdbx_strand_id
1 'polypeptide(L)'
;MARKAPTKLARLMKTGLLVLFIIAASVGATLYYSLQQSSTPAWLAWAEKGQSVEAATAPDAPPEVKVNVKPIFAPLDPFTVTLNENGRSRILYVGITLRVQDDGSRAMLVEYMPMVRDRVLKILAEQRPTYIQTSEGRQALVAQLSAGLKEPYALNTAVPTINDVLFTAFVIQ
;
A
#
# COMPACT_ATOMS: atom_id res chain seq x y z
N MET A 1 -1.74 -76.85 24.60
CA MET A 1 -2.18 -75.49 24.24
C MET A 1 -0.95 -74.63 23.95
N ALA A 2 -0.62 -74.38 22.67
CA ALA A 2 0.59 -73.65 22.28
C ALA A 2 0.22 -72.27 21.73
N ARG A 3 0.57 -71.20 22.48
CA ARG A 3 0.47 -69.80 22.05
C ARG A 3 1.54 -69.52 20.99
N LYS A 4 1.12 -69.19 19.76
CA LYS A 4 2.02 -68.78 18.67
C LYS A 4 2.53 -67.36 18.94
N ALA A 5 3.85 -67.20 19.13
CA ALA A 5 4.49 -65.91 19.36
C ALA A 5 4.46 -65.02 18.10
N PRO A 6 4.25 -63.69 18.21
CA PRO A 6 4.17 -62.81 17.06
C PRO A 6 5.54 -62.61 16.40
N THR A 7 5.63 -62.89 15.11
CA THR A 7 6.83 -62.75 14.28
C THR A 7 7.24 -61.28 14.14
N LYS A 8 8.55 -61.01 14.09
CA LYS A 8 9.14 -59.65 14.04
C LYS A 8 8.54 -58.76 12.95
N LEU A 9 8.03 -59.35 11.88
CA LEU A 9 7.36 -58.67 10.76
C LEU A 9 5.98 -58.08 11.13
N ALA A 10 5.22 -58.74 12.02
CA ALA A 10 3.96 -58.20 12.54
C ALA A 10 4.17 -57.00 13.50
N ARG A 11 5.35 -56.90 14.13
CA ARG A 11 5.73 -55.70 14.90
C ARG A 11 6.13 -54.55 13.97
N LEU A 12 6.89 -54.83 12.90
CA LEU A 12 7.26 -53.80 11.91
C LEU A 12 6.06 -53.24 11.12
N MET A 13 5.09 -54.08 10.75
CA MET A 13 3.86 -53.60 10.10
C MET A 13 3.01 -52.74 11.05
N LYS A 14 2.92 -53.09 12.34
CA LYS A 14 2.19 -52.29 13.33
C LYS A 14 2.87 -50.95 13.58
N THR A 15 4.20 -50.88 13.63
CA THR A 15 4.91 -49.60 13.75
C THR A 15 4.79 -48.74 12.49
N GLY A 16 4.82 -49.35 11.30
CA GLY A 16 4.59 -48.62 10.04
C GLY A 16 3.18 -48.04 9.96
N LEU A 17 2.16 -48.80 10.35
CA LEU A 17 0.78 -48.33 10.41
C LEU A 17 0.57 -47.23 11.46
N LEU A 18 1.25 -47.34 12.62
CA LEU A 18 1.20 -46.30 13.66
C LEU A 18 1.81 -44.98 13.17
N VAL A 19 2.96 -45.02 12.48
CA VAL A 19 3.62 -43.83 11.94
C VAL A 19 2.79 -43.19 10.84
N LEU A 20 2.18 -43.99 9.95
CA LEU A 20 1.29 -43.49 8.91
C LEU A 20 0.02 -42.83 9.50
N PHE A 21 -0.52 -43.39 10.59
CA PHE A 21 -1.68 -42.83 11.28
C PHE A 21 -1.35 -41.49 11.97
N ILE A 22 -0.16 -41.34 12.54
CA ILE A 22 0.30 -40.09 13.13
C ILE A 22 0.44 -38.99 12.06
N ILE A 23 0.99 -39.31 10.89
CA ILE A 23 1.14 -38.35 9.78
C ILE A 23 -0.23 -37.94 9.21
N ALA A 24 -1.17 -38.87 9.07
CA ALA A 24 -2.53 -38.57 8.63
C ALA A 24 -3.31 -37.70 9.64
N ALA A 25 -3.11 -37.92 10.95
CA ALA A 25 -3.70 -37.09 12.00
C ALA A 25 -3.17 -35.65 12.00
N SER A 26 -1.89 -35.45 11.66
CA SER A 26 -1.30 -34.10 11.58
C SER A 26 -1.85 -33.28 10.41
N VAL A 27 -1.99 -33.87 9.22
CA VAL A 27 -2.57 -33.17 8.06
C VAL A 27 -4.06 -32.89 8.28
N GLY A 28 -4.78 -33.82 8.91
CA GLY A 28 -6.17 -33.62 9.32
C GLY A 28 -6.34 -32.48 10.33
N ALA A 29 -5.44 -32.34 11.32
CA ALA A 29 -5.46 -31.25 12.29
C ALA A 29 -5.13 -29.90 11.66
N THR A 30 -4.19 -29.83 10.70
CA THR A 30 -3.88 -28.58 9.99
C THR A 30 -5.03 -28.13 9.10
N LEU A 31 -5.69 -29.05 8.38
CA LEU A 31 -6.88 -28.73 7.59
C LEU A 31 -8.08 -28.39 8.48
N TYR A 32 -8.30 -29.11 9.59
CA TYR A 32 -9.39 -28.83 10.52
C TYR A 32 -9.20 -27.48 11.24
N TYR A 33 -7.99 -27.16 11.70
CA TYR A 33 -7.70 -25.88 12.35
C TYR A 33 -7.74 -24.71 11.36
N SER A 34 -7.29 -24.92 10.11
CA SER A 34 -7.44 -23.93 9.03
C SER A 34 -8.89 -23.68 8.66
N LEU A 35 -9.76 -24.69 8.72
CA LEU A 35 -11.19 -24.56 8.44
C LEU A 35 -11.97 -23.96 9.62
N GLN A 36 -11.45 -24.08 10.84
CA GLN A 36 -12.02 -23.49 12.05
C GLN A 36 -11.57 -22.04 12.28
N GLN A 37 -10.43 -21.63 11.72
CA GLN A 37 -9.94 -20.25 11.79
C GLN A 37 -10.58 -19.31 10.74
N SER A 38 -11.35 -19.85 9.79
CA SER A 38 -12.07 -19.08 8.76
C SER A 38 -13.53 -18.76 9.12
N SER A 39 -13.86 -18.61 10.40
CA SER A 39 -15.21 -18.26 10.85
C SER A 39 -15.24 -17.14 11.90
N THR A 40 -14.63 -16.00 11.60
CA THR A 40 -15.18 -14.70 12.05
C THR A 40 -15.04 -13.68 10.92
N PRO A 41 -16.04 -13.53 10.03
CA PRO A 41 -16.15 -12.33 9.23
C PRO A 41 -16.25 -11.12 10.16
N ALA A 42 -15.52 -10.04 9.86
CA ALA A 42 -15.56 -8.76 10.57
C ALA A 42 -16.97 -8.10 10.60
N TRP A 43 -17.98 -8.75 9.99
CA TRP A 43 -19.37 -8.34 10.03
C TRP A 43 -20.15 -8.86 11.26
N LEU A 44 -19.62 -9.83 12.01
CA LEU A 44 -20.26 -10.35 13.25
C LEU A 44 -19.96 -9.53 14.50
N ALA A 45 -19.12 -8.49 14.42
CA ALA A 45 -18.93 -7.54 15.53
C ALA A 45 -19.99 -6.42 15.57
N TRP A 46 -20.86 -6.33 14.55
CA TRP A 46 -21.82 -5.22 14.38
C TRP A 46 -23.28 -5.66 14.21
N ALA A 47 -23.60 -6.94 14.43
CA ALA A 47 -24.94 -7.49 14.19
C ALA A 47 -25.60 -8.08 15.45
N GLU A 48 -25.63 -7.33 16.56
CA GLU A 48 -26.64 -7.50 17.63
C GLU A 48 -27.90 -6.62 17.38
N LYS A 49 -28.13 -6.18 16.14
CA LYS A 49 -29.37 -5.47 15.80
C LYS A 49 -29.80 -5.73 14.36
N GLY A 50 -30.80 -6.60 14.23
CA GLY A 50 -31.87 -6.42 13.24
C GLY A 50 -31.69 -7.08 11.87
N GLN A 51 -32.41 -8.20 11.71
CA GLN A 51 -33.43 -8.39 10.66
C GLN A 51 -32.96 -8.61 9.20
N SER A 52 -33.11 -9.87 8.78
CA SER A 52 -33.51 -10.40 7.46
C SER A 52 -33.52 -9.46 6.26
N VAL A 53 -32.82 -9.82 5.18
CA VAL A 53 -33.41 -9.97 3.82
C VAL A 53 -32.62 -11.01 3.02
N GLU A 54 -33.35 -11.91 2.41
CA GLU A 54 -32.98 -12.88 1.37
C GLU A 54 -32.66 -12.17 0.04
N ALA A 55 -31.50 -12.43 -0.59
CA ALA A 55 -31.26 -11.96 -1.95
C ALA A 55 -30.27 -12.86 -2.72
N ALA A 56 -30.85 -13.60 -3.65
CA ALA A 56 -30.39 -13.91 -5.01
C ALA A 56 -28.87 -13.96 -5.29
N THR A 57 -28.46 -15.17 -5.68
CA THR A 57 -27.27 -15.54 -6.46
C THR A 57 -26.91 -14.52 -7.56
N ALA A 58 -25.69 -13.99 -7.51
CA ALA A 58 -25.03 -13.32 -8.63
C ALA A 58 -23.78 -14.14 -9.05
N PRO A 59 -23.42 -14.21 -10.35
CA PRO A 59 -22.38 -15.08 -10.84
C PRO A 59 -20.99 -14.57 -10.47
N ASP A 60 -20.12 -15.54 -10.20
CA ASP A 60 -18.69 -15.45 -9.93
C ASP A 60 -17.98 -14.50 -10.92
N ALA A 61 -17.58 -13.32 -10.44
CA ALA A 61 -16.68 -12.45 -11.18
C ALA A 61 -15.26 -13.02 -11.06
N PRO A 62 -14.52 -13.21 -12.18
CA PRO A 62 -13.16 -13.74 -12.13
C PRO A 62 -12.28 -12.90 -11.18
N PRO A 63 -11.39 -13.53 -10.40
CA PRO A 63 -10.51 -12.80 -9.50
C PRO A 63 -9.71 -11.78 -10.30
N GLU A 64 -9.88 -10.49 -9.98
CA GLU A 64 -9.08 -9.42 -10.55
C GLU A 64 -7.60 -9.73 -10.28
N VAL A 65 -6.88 -10.08 -11.34
CA VAL A 65 -5.43 -10.21 -11.29
C VAL A 65 -4.90 -8.82 -10.96
N LYS A 66 -4.45 -8.63 -9.72
CA LYS A 66 -3.72 -7.43 -9.31
C LYS A 66 -2.43 -7.39 -10.11
N VAL A 67 -2.48 -6.78 -11.29
CA VAL A 67 -1.29 -6.49 -12.09
C VAL A 67 -0.38 -5.65 -11.20
N ASN A 68 0.74 -6.23 -10.81
CA ASN A 68 1.77 -5.53 -10.06
C ASN A 68 2.44 -4.54 -11.01
N VAL A 69 1.81 -3.37 -11.20
CA VAL A 69 2.37 -2.30 -12.03
C VAL A 69 3.64 -1.82 -11.35
N LYS A 70 4.78 -2.00 -12.03
CA LYS A 70 6.08 -1.54 -11.55
C LYS A 70 6.00 -0.04 -11.25
N PRO A 71 6.47 0.45 -10.08
CA PRO A 71 6.38 1.87 -9.76
C PRO A 71 7.20 2.70 -10.74
N ILE A 72 6.60 3.80 -11.21
CA ILE A 72 7.25 4.76 -12.10
C ILE A 72 7.61 6.00 -11.28
N PHE A 73 8.87 6.41 -11.36
CA PHE A 73 9.38 7.60 -10.68
C PHE A 73 9.73 8.68 -11.69
N ALA A 74 9.24 9.90 -11.44
CA ALA A 74 9.48 11.09 -12.23
C ALA A 74 10.19 12.13 -11.34
N PRO A 75 11.54 12.21 -11.40
CA PRO A 75 12.27 13.23 -10.66
C PRO A 75 11.99 14.62 -11.26
N LEU A 76 11.89 15.62 -10.38
CA LEU A 76 11.83 17.03 -10.76
C LEU A 76 13.18 17.68 -10.52
N ASP A 77 13.54 18.70 -11.32
CA ASP A 77 14.73 19.49 -11.02
C ASP A 77 14.58 20.16 -9.65
N PRO A 78 15.64 20.20 -8.82
CA PRO A 78 15.59 20.79 -7.49
C PRO A 78 15.05 22.22 -7.47
N PHE A 79 14.43 22.57 -6.37
CA PHE A 79 13.87 23.89 -6.12
C PHE A 79 14.70 24.60 -5.06
N THR A 80 14.89 25.90 -5.25
CA THR A 80 15.43 26.81 -4.25
C THR A 80 14.45 27.95 -4.06
N VAL A 81 13.92 28.11 -2.84
CA VAL A 81 12.96 29.18 -2.53
C VAL A 81 13.35 29.89 -1.24
N THR A 82 13.00 31.17 -1.15
CA THR A 82 13.15 31.95 0.07
C THR A 82 11.87 31.87 0.89
N LEU A 83 11.97 31.35 2.11
CA LEU A 83 10.89 31.29 3.09
C LEU A 83 11.02 32.46 4.05
N ASN A 84 9.89 33.08 4.42
CA ASN A 84 9.88 34.21 5.35
C ASN A 84 9.02 33.87 6.56
N GLU A 85 9.57 34.05 7.76
CA GLU A 85 8.82 33.92 9.01
C GLU A 85 9.27 34.97 10.01
N ASN A 86 8.31 35.79 10.47
CA ASN A 86 8.54 36.85 11.45
C ASN A 86 9.71 37.78 11.09
N GLY A 87 9.82 38.15 9.81
CA GLY A 87 10.88 39.05 9.30
C GLY A 87 12.25 38.39 9.13
N ARG A 88 12.38 37.08 9.36
CA ARG A 88 13.61 36.31 9.09
C ARG A 88 13.43 35.52 7.80
N SER A 89 14.32 35.76 6.84
CA SER A 89 14.39 34.98 5.60
C SER A 89 15.28 33.75 5.79
N ARG A 90 14.83 32.62 5.26
CA ARG A 90 15.59 31.37 5.18
C ARG A 90 15.53 30.82 3.76
N ILE A 91 16.53 30.05 3.37
CA ILE A 91 16.55 29.39 2.06
C ILE A 91 16.15 27.94 2.24
N LEU A 92 15.18 27.47 1.44
CA LEU A 92 14.84 26.06 1.31
C LEU A 92 15.39 25.54 -0.01
N TYR A 93 16.27 24.54 0.06
CA TYR A 93 16.66 23.70 -1.07
C TYR A 93 15.96 22.34 -0.95
N VAL A 94 15.17 21.98 -1.96
CA VAL A 94 14.37 20.74 -1.95
C VAL A 94 14.47 20.00 -3.28
N GLY A 95 14.76 18.70 -3.20
CA GLY A 95 14.66 17.76 -4.29
C GLY A 95 13.36 16.98 -4.17
N ILE A 96 12.60 16.87 -5.27
CA ILE A 96 11.29 16.21 -5.28
C ILE A 96 11.28 15.12 -6.37
N THR A 97 10.75 13.96 -6.04
CA THR A 97 10.47 12.88 -6.99
C THR A 97 9.01 12.46 -6.85
N LEU A 98 8.30 12.37 -7.96
CA LEU A 98 6.91 11.95 -8.00
C LEU A 98 6.84 10.46 -8.32
N ARG A 99 6.04 9.71 -7.57
CA ARG A 99 5.65 8.34 -7.94
C ARG A 99 4.33 8.43 -8.70
N VAL A 100 4.30 7.94 -9.93
CA VAL A 100 3.10 7.97 -10.79
C VAL A 100 2.62 6.56 -11.11
N GLN A 101 1.34 6.45 -11.44
CA GLN A 101 0.69 5.17 -11.71
C GLN A 101 1.14 4.54 -13.05
N ASP A 102 1.33 5.36 -14.07
CA ASP A 102 1.52 4.92 -15.46
C ASP A 102 2.39 5.88 -16.29
N ASP A 103 2.85 5.42 -17.45
CA ASP A 103 3.70 6.20 -18.36
C ASP A 103 2.97 7.43 -18.96
N GLY A 104 1.65 7.39 -19.11
CA GLY A 104 0.85 8.52 -19.60
C GLY A 104 0.83 9.66 -18.57
N SER A 105 0.63 9.33 -17.29
CA SER A 105 0.78 10.28 -16.18
C SER A 105 2.18 10.91 -16.16
N ARG A 106 3.24 10.12 -16.41
CA ARG A 106 4.61 10.66 -16.52
C ARG A 106 4.76 11.61 -17.71
N ALA A 107 4.28 11.21 -18.88
CA ALA A 107 4.38 12.01 -20.10
C ALA A 107 3.67 13.36 -19.93
N MET A 108 2.49 13.36 -19.33
CA MET A 108 1.74 14.58 -19.04
C MET A 108 2.50 15.52 -18.10
N LEU A 109 3.11 15.01 -17.03
CA LEU A 109 3.93 15.84 -16.13
C LEU A 109 5.11 16.49 -16.86
N VAL A 110 5.73 15.78 -17.81
CA VAL A 110 6.83 16.29 -18.64
C VAL A 110 6.32 17.36 -19.62
N GLU A 111 5.18 17.13 -20.26
CA GLU A 111 4.56 18.07 -21.20
C GLU A 111 4.16 19.38 -20.53
N TYR A 112 3.55 19.29 -19.34
CA TYR A 112 3.12 20.44 -18.54
C TYR A 112 4.14 20.88 -17.49
N MET A 113 5.42 20.51 -17.65
CA MET A 113 6.47 20.79 -16.67
C MET A 113 6.55 22.26 -16.21
N PRO A 114 6.38 23.28 -17.09
CA PRO A 114 6.37 24.67 -16.64
C PRO A 114 5.29 24.96 -15.58
N MET A 115 4.09 24.38 -15.75
CA MET A 115 2.98 24.55 -14.82
C MET A 115 3.16 23.72 -13.55
N VAL A 116 3.68 22.50 -13.67
CA VAL A 116 4.07 21.66 -12.54
C VAL A 116 5.06 22.42 -11.64
N ARG A 117 6.11 23.00 -12.24
CA ARG A 117 7.13 23.76 -11.50
C ARG A 117 6.57 25.01 -10.84
N ASP A 118 5.76 25.80 -11.56
CA ASP A 118 5.13 27.00 -11.00
C ASP A 118 4.25 26.67 -9.79
N ARG A 119 3.42 25.62 -9.87
CA ARG A 119 2.56 25.20 -8.77
C ARG A 119 3.37 24.73 -7.56
N VAL A 120 4.43 23.94 -7.77
CA VAL A 120 5.34 23.52 -6.70
C VAL A 120 5.99 24.74 -6.04
N LEU A 121 6.51 25.69 -6.83
CA LEU A 121 7.15 26.90 -6.31
C LEU A 121 6.20 27.72 -5.44
N LYS A 122 4.94 27.90 -5.86
CA LYS A 122 3.90 28.60 -5.08
C LYS A 122 3.65 27.91 -3.74
N ILE A 123 3.40 26.60 -3.77
CA ILE A 123 3.18 25.81 -2.54
C ILE A 123 4.38 25.90 -1.60
N LEU A 124 5.61 25.79 -2.13
CA LEU A 124 6.82 25.87 -1.32
C LEU A 124 7.01 27.28 -0.71
N ALA A 125 6.72 28.35 -1.46
CA ALA A 125 6.90 29.73 -1.00
C ALA A 125 5.94 30.13 0.15
N GLU A 126 4.80 29.47 0.26
CA GLU A 126 3.81 29.67 1.33
C GLU A 126 4.18 28.98 2.65
N GLN A 127 5.24 28.16 2.65
CA GLN A 127 5.58 27.34 3.81
C GLN A 127 6.24 28.12 4.94
N ARG A 128 5.92 27.70 6.16
CA ARG A 128 6.58 28.19 7.37
C ARG A 128 7.84 27.37 7.66
N PRO A 129 9.05 28.00 7.67
CA PRO A 129 10.31 27.29 7.84
C PRO A 129 10.38 26.47 9.13
N THR A 130 9.85 26.97 10.25
CA THR A 130 9.86 26.22 11.53
C THR A 130 8.96 24.99 11.51
N TYR A 131 7.82 25.06 10.82
CA TYR A 131 6.86 23.96 10.75
C TYR A 131 7.35 22.82 9.85
N ILE A 132 7.82 23.13 8.64
CA ILE A 132 8.26 22.11 7.67
C ILE A 132 9.57 21.40 8.06
N GLN A 133 10.25 21.84 9.13
CA GLN A 133 11.36 21.09 9.73
C GLN A 133 10.89 19.89 10.56
N THR A 134 9.65 19.94 11.05
CA THR A 134 9.03 18.83 11.81
C THR A 134 8.62 17.70 10.88
N SER A 135 8.48 16.48 11.42
CA SER A 135 7.97 15.35 10.64
C SER A 135 6.53 15.59 10.15
N GLU A 136 5.70 16.15 11.02
CA GLU A 136 4.31 16.48 10.71
C GLU A 136 4.22 17.51 9.57
N GLY A 137 4.99 18.60 9.67
CA GLY A 137 5.01 19.63 8.63
C GLY A 137 5.52 19.14 7.28
N ARG A 138 6.48 18.20 7.26
CA ARG A 138 6.89 17.55 6.01
C ARG A 138 5.77 16.70 5.41
N GLN A 139 5.04 15.94 6.23
CA GLN A 139 3.90 15.13 5.76
C GLN A 139 2.77 16.03 5.25
N ALA A 140 2.47 17.13 5.94
CA ALA A 140 1.51 18.13 5.50
C ALA A 140 1.93 18.75 4.16
N LEU A 141 3.22 19.07 3.98
CA LEU A 141 3.74 19.58 2.70
C LEU A 141 3.61 18.55 1.56
N VAL A 142 3.90 17.28 1.83
CA VAL A 142 3.67 16.18 0.87
C VAL A 142 2.20 16.12 0.45
N ALA A 143 1.27 16.24 1.41
CA ALA A 143 -0.16 16.23 1.12
C ALA A 143 -0.58 17.44 0.28
N GLN A 144 -0.08 18.65 0.60
CA GLN A 144 -0.34 19.87 -0.18
C GLN A 144 0.19 19.77 -1.61
N LEU A 145 1.44 19.30 -1.78
CA LEU A 145 2.03 19.07 -3.09
C LEU A 145 1.26 18.02 -3.89
N SER A 146 0.87 16.91 -3.25
CA SER A 146 0.09 15.85 -3.91
C SER A 146 -1.27 16.38 -4.36
N ALA A 147 -1.97 17.16 -3.53
CA ALA A 147 -3.24 17.76 -3.87
C ALA A 147 -3.10 18.76 -5.03
N GLY A 148 -2.17 19.70 -4.94
CA GLY A 148 -1.96 20.70 -5.98
C GLY A 148 -1.55 20.05 -7.31
N LEU A 149 -0.66 19.07 -7.31
CA LEU A 149 -0.20 18.44 -8.55
C LEU A 149 -1.25 17.53 -9.21
N LYS A 150 -2.34 17.19 -8.51
CA LYS A 150 -3.51 16.48 -9.04
C LYS A 150 -4.60 17.41 -9.57
N GLU A 151 -4.38 18.71 -9.58
CA GLU A 151 -5.28 19.62 -10.27
C GLU A 151 -4.99 19.64 -11.78
N PRO A 152 -6.03 19.77 -12.63
CA PRO A 152 -5.86 19.91 -14.08
C PRO A 152 -4.87 21.03 -14.46
N TYR A 153 -4.07 20.78 -15.49
CA TYR A 153 -3.12 21.75 -16.05
C TYR A 153 -3.70 22.52 -17.24
N ALA A 154 -4.70 21.98 -17.91
CA ALA A 154 -5.42 22.65 -18.98
C ALA A 154 -6.91 22.29 -18.90
N LEU A 155 -7.76 23.16 -19.44
CA LEU A 155 -9.20 22.91 -19.53
C LEU A 155 -9.46 21.61 -20.30
N ASN A 156 -10.37 20.78 -19.79
CA ASN A 156 -10.79 19.50 -20.39
C ASN A 156 -9.65 18.48 -20.63
N THR A 157 -8.54 18.58 -19.90
CA THR A 157 -7.44 17.61 -20.00
C THR A 157 -7.53 16.58 -18.88
N ALA A 158 -7.09 15.34 -19.16
CA ALA A 158 -6.94 14.33 -18.13
C ALA A 158 -5.97 14.81 -17.02
N VAL A 159 -6.12 14.26 -15.82
CA VAL A 159 -5.28 14.59 -14.66
C VAL A 159 -4.23 13.50 -14.49
N PRO A 160 -2.97 13.83 -14.19
CA PRO A 160 -1.97 12.80 -13.93
C PRO A 160 -2.29 12.07 -12.62
N THR A 161 -2.16 10.75 -12.63
CA THR A 161 -2.32 9.93 -11.44
C THR A 161 -1.00 9.87 -10.67
N ILE A 162 -0.91 10.71 -9.63
CA ILE A 162 0.24 10.78 -8.74
C ILE A 162 -0.06 9.97 -7.47
N ASN A 163 0.75 8.97 -7.19
CA ASN A 163 0.56 8.09 -6.04
C ASN A 163 1.24 8.69 -4.81
N ASP A 164 2.49 9.15 -4.93
CA ASP A 164 3.24 9.78 -3.84
C ASP A 164 4.11 10.94 -4.32
N VAL A 165 4.43 11.84 -3.38
CA VAL A 165 5.46 12.86 -3.51
C VAL A 165 6.58 12.54 -2.52
N LEU A 166 7.80 12.38 -3.01
CA LEU A 166 8.97 12.02 -2.22
C LEU A 166 9.96 13.18 -2.17
N PHE A 167 10.44 13.54 -0.98
CA PHE A 167 11.59 14.44 -0.83
C PHE A 167 12.89 13.64 -0.93
N THR A 168 13.71 13.95 -1.93
CA THR A 168 15.03 13.32 -2.15
C THR A 168 16.18 14.19 -1.68
N ALA A 169 15.93 15.48 -1.45
CA ALA A 169 16.80 16.39 -0.71
C ALA A 169 15.91 17.40 0.05
N PHE A 170 16.31 17.81 1.24
CA PHE A 170 15.55 18.78 2.03
C PHE A 170 16.49 19.50 3.01
N VAL A 171 16.86 20.75 2.68
CA VAL A 171 17.82 21.54 3.44
C VAL A 171 17.24 22.94 3.67
N ILE A 172 17.31 23.42 4.91
CA ILE A 172 16.90 24.78 5.29
C ILE A 172 18.10 25.49 5.91
N GLN A 173 18.38 26.72 5.45
CA GLN A 173 19.45 27.60 5.94
C GLN A 173 18.83 28.86 6.55
#